data_AF-M7SW77-F1
#
_entry.id   AF-M7SW77-F1
#
_cell.length_a   1.000
_cell.length_b   1.000
_cell.length_c   1.000
_cell.angle_alpha   90.00
_cell.angle_beta   90.00
_cell.angle_gamma   90.00
#
_symmetry.space_group_name_H-M   'P 1'
#
loop_
_entity.id
_entity.type
_entity.pdbx_description
1 polymer ?
#
loop_
_entity_poly.entity_id
_entity_poly.type
_entity_poly.pdbx_seq_one_letter_code
_entity_poly.pdbx_strand_id
1 'polypeptide(L)'
;MSMRIIPASSHSTTFSHGAKTTSAPSAPGVYDTLRQGLGPSQLPTTTSSSSAIETPPPTSRHPLEARLKSWEATQESARMEMLRKTFGMAEPIRRGMELKMVREGSWRPLALAGSGSAAGVHEDILRGRDAYLDWEDVFTGEEQRGGVAVQDEMERKLKI
;
A
#
# COMPACT_ATOMS: atom_id res chain seq x y z
N MET A 1 21.35 0.00 2.58
CA MET A 1 20.00 -0.49 2.98
C MET A 1 20.06 -0.73 4.48
N SER A 2 18.99 -0.40 5.19
CA SER A 2 18.91 -0.48 6.66
C SER A 2 17.91 -1.57 7.01
N MET A 3 18.30 -2.49 7.89
CA MET A 3 17.46 -3.57 8.44
C MET A 3 16.38 -3.02 9.37
N ARG A 4 15.45 -2.24 8.84
CA ARG A 4 14.32 -1.70 9.60
C ARG A 4 13.23 -2.76 9.70
N ILE A 5 12.81 -3.04 10.93
CA ILE A 5 11.69 -3.94 11.20
C ILE A 5 10.36 -3.17 11.11
N ILE A 6 10.39 -1.86 11.38
CA ILE A 6 9.21 -1.00 11.43
C ILE A 6 9.33 0.06 10.33
N PRO A 7 8.24 0.38 9.61
CA PRO A 7 8.24 1.46 8.64
C PRO A 7 8.59 2.79 9.30
N ALA A 8 9.20 3.69 8.54
CA ALA A 8 9.48 5.04 9.02
C ALA A 8 8.18 5.80 9.33
N SER A 9 8.20 6.64 10.37
CA SER A 9 7.05 7.50 10.68
C SER A 9 6.88 8.55 9.60
N SER A 10 5.70 8.62 9.00
CA SER A 10 5.33 9.62 7.99
C SER A 10 4.69 10.88 8.57
N HIS A 11 4.71 11.04 9.91
CA HIS A 11 4.18 12.23 10.56
C HIS A 11 5.19 13.37 10.49
N SER A 12 4.73 14.57 10.17
CA SER A 12 5.60 15.74 10.20
C SER A 12 6.09 15.98 11.63
N THR A 13 7.41 15.95 11.83
CA THR A 13 8.06 16.32 13.10
C THR A 13 8.23 17.84 13.22
N THR A 14 7.95 18.58 12.15
CA THR A 14 8.11 20.02 12.06
C THR A 14 6.78 20.66 11.73
N PHE A 15 6.30 21.54 12.60
CA PHE A 15 5.16 22.39 12.33
C PHE A 15 5.64 23.83 12.20
N SER A 16 5.49 24.43 11.01
CA SER A 16 5.73 25.85 10.82
C SER A 16 4.49 26.64 11.21
N HIS A 17 4.51 27.23 12.40
CA HIS A 17 3.50 28.21 12.82
C HIS A 17 3.77 29.53 12.09
N GLY A 18 3.32 29.70 10.85
CA GLY A 18 3.47 31.00 10.19
C GLY A 18 3.21 31.06 8.70
N ALA A 19 1.94 31.16 8.32
CA ALA A 19 1.62 32.09 7.24
C ALA A 19 1.86 33.50 7.81
N LYS A 20 2.68 34.32 7.14
CA LYS A 20 2.96 35.71 7.53
C LYS A 20 1.62 36.44 7.74
N THR A 21 1.33 36.82 8.98
CA THR A 21 0.14 37.61 9.31
C THR A 21 0.31 39.03 8.79
N THR A 22 -0.72 39.58 8.14
CA THR A 22 -0.84 41.03 7.85
C THR A 22 -1.27 41.83 9.10
N SER A 23 -1.21 41.25 10.31
CA SER A 23 -1.49 42.00 11.54
C SER A 23 -0.32 42.90 11.91
N ALA A 24 -0.61 44.14 12.28
CA ALA A 24 0.39 45.10 12.72
C ALA A 24 1.11 44.59 13.99
N PRO A 25 2.43 44.85 14.12
CA PRO A 25 3.25 44.36 15.25
C PRO A 25 2.84 44.89 16.63
N SER A 26 1.88 45.84 16.70
CA SER A 26 1.43 46.50 17.93
C SER A 26 0.24 45.80 18.62
N ALA A 27 -0.44 44.86 17.94
CA ALA A 27 -1.58 44.14 18.52
C ALA A 27 -1.53 42.65 18.12
N PRO A 28 -0.75 41.82 18.82
CA PRO A 28 -0.72 40.38 18.58
C PRO A 28 -2.06 39.76 19.01
N GLY A 29 -2.97 39.57 18.06
CA GLY A 29 -4.18 38.76 18.27
C GLY A 29 -3.82 37.28 18.39
N VAL A 30 -4.47 36.56 19.32
CA VAL A 30 -4.33 35.10 19.42
C VAL A 30 -4.85 34.48 18.12
N TYR A 31 -3.99 33.72 17.45
CA TYR A 31 -4.30 33.07 16.18
C TYR A 31 -5.16 31.81 16.42
N ASP A 32 -6.41 31.80 15.96
CA ASP A 32 -7.31 30.64 16.05
C ASP A 32 -6.94 29.59 14.99
N THR A 33 -6.20 28.57 15.39
CA THR A 33 -5.71 27.49 14.53
C THR A 33 -6.82 26.56 14.04
N LEU A 34 -7.93 26.44 14.77
CA LEU A 34 -9.06 25.59 14.40
C LEU A 34 -9.92 26.24 13.32
N ARG A 35 -10.18 27.56 13.42
CA ARG A 35 -10.93 28.29 12.39
C ARG A 35 -10.20 28.40 11.05
N GLN A 36 -8.87 28.43 11.07
CA GLN A 36 -8.04 28.52 9.87
C GLN A 36 -7.76 27.14 9.24
N GLY A 37 -8.28 26.05 9.81
CA GLY A 37 -8.10 24.70 9.27
C GLY A 37 -6.67 24.17 9.39
N LEU A 38 -5.85 24.76 10.28
CA LEU A 38 -4.43 24.41 10.47
C LEU A 38 -4.20 23.33 11.54
N GLY A 39 -5.25 22.61 11.92
CA GLY A 39 -5.14 21.43 12.76
C GLY A 39 -4.53 20.24 12.00
N PRO A 40 -4.09 19.18 12.72
CA PRO A 40 -3.65 17.93 12.09
C PRO A 40 -4.86 17.25 11.42
N SER A 41 -5.21 17.69 10.22
CA SER A 41 -6.23 17.06 9.39
C SER A 41 -5.67 15.75 8.87
N GLN A 42 -6.34 14.65 9.20
CA GLN A 42 -6.07 13.33 8.63
C GLN A 42 -6.55 13.22 7.17
N LEU A 43 -7.22 14.24 6.65
CA LEU A 43 -7.71 14.30 5.29
C LEU A 43 -6.79 15.20 4.45
N PRO A 44 -6.32 14.76 3.27
CA PRO A 44 -5.43 15.55 2.43
C PRO A 44 -6.18 16.80 1.95
N THR A 45 -5.85 17.94 2.54
CA THR A 45 -6.35 19.23 2.08
C THR A 45 -5.66 19.54 0.75
N THR A 46 -6.40 19.49 -0.34
CA THR A 46 -6.01 20.09 -1.61
C THR A 46 -5.98 21.60 -1.44
N THR A 47 -4.92 22.14 -0.84
CA THR A 47 -4.66 23.57 -0.88
C THR A 47 -3.31 23.77 -1.55
N SER A 48 -3.42 24.18 -2.80
CA SER A 48 -2.36 24.66 -3.66
C SER A 48 -1.59 25.78 -2.96
N SER A 49 -0.46 25.45 -2.33
CA SER A 49 0.55 26.44 -1.98
C SER A 49 1.91 25.91 -2.42
N SER A 50 2.40 26.56 -3.47
CA SER A 50 3.67 26.41 -4.16
C SER A 50 4.89 26.34 -3.23
N SER A 51 5.44 25.15 -3.02
CA SER A 51 6.89 24.87 -3.04
C SER A 51 7.12 23.40 -2.64
N ALA A 52 7.73 22.62 -3.54
CA ALA A 52 8.01 21.19 -3.46
C ALA A 52 6.76 20.27 -3.51
N ILE A 53 6.41 19.88 -4.73
CA ILE A 53 5.36 18.89 -5.03
C ILE A 53 5.95 17.50 -4.76
N GLU A 54 5.92 17.06 -3.49
CA GLU A 54 5.82 15.63 -3.20
C GLU A 54 4.33 15.30 -3.20
N THR A 55 3.87 14.61 -4.24
CA THR A 55 2.49 14.13 -4.35
C THR A 55 2.22 13.22 -3.14
N PRO A 56 1.36 13.62 -2.18
CA PRO A 56 1.03 12.73 -1.07
C PRO A 56 0.38 11.46 -1.66
N PRO A 57 0.75 10.26 -1.19
CA PRO A 57 0.16 9.03 -1.70
C PRO A 57 -1.36 9.08 -1.51
N PRO A 58 -2.16 8.53 -2.45
CA PRO A 58 -3.60 8.53 -2.31
C PRO A 58 -3.96 7.87 -0.98
N THR A 59 -4.53 8.66 -0.06
CA THR A 59 -5.11 8.15 1.18
C THR A 59 -6.27 7.27 0.75
N SER A 60 -6.06 5.96 0.85
CA SER A 60 -7.14 5.00 0.76
C SER A 60 -8.11 5.23 1.93
N ARG A 61 -9.32 4.64 1.87
CA ARG A 61 -10.47 5.08 2.69
C ARG A 61 -10.20 5.04 4.20
N HIS A 62 -9.20 4.28 4.66
CA HIS A 62 -8.83 4.17 6.06
C HIS A 62 -7.40 4.67 6.36
N PRO A 63 -7.19 5.50 7.41
CA PRO A 63 -5.89 6.08 7.74
C PRO A 63 -4.81 5.04 8.11
N LEU A 64 -5.20 3.83 8.55
CA LEU A 64 -4.22 2.76 8.84
C LEU A 64 -3.82 1.93 7.61
N GLU A 65 -4.58 1.95 6.52
CA GLU A 65 -4.27 1.11 5.34
C GLU A 65 -2.91 1.48 4.74
N ALA A 66 -2.59 2.77 4.65
CA ALA A 66 -1.28 3.24 4.18
C ALA A 66 -0.14 2.74 5.09
N ARG A 67 -0.37 2.68 6.40
CA ARG A 67 0.61 2.18 7.37
C ARG A 67 0.75 0.66 7.33
N LEU A 68 -0.33 -0.09 7.11
CA LEU A 68 -0.28 -1.53 6.95
C LEU A 68 0.47 -1.92 5.66
N LYS A 69 0.20 -1.24 4.54
CA LYS A 69 0.94 -1.43 3.29
C LYS A 69 2.43 -1.12 3.44
N SER A 70 2.78 -0.06 4.17
CA SER A 70 4.19 0.27 4.41
C SER A 70 4.86 -0.71 5.37
N TRP A 71 4.12 -1.27 6.32
CA TRP A 71 4.59 -2.36 7.18
C TRP A 71 4.96 -3.60 6.37
N GLU A 72 4.04 -4.07 5.51
CA GLU A 72 4.28 -5.23 4.65
C GLU A 72 5.48 -5.03 3.71
N ALA A 73 5.56 -3.88 3.05
CA ALA A 73 6.69 -3.53 2.18
C ALA A 73 8.02 -3.49 2.96
N THR A 74 8.00 -2.98 4.20
CA THR A 74 9.19 -2.95 5.06
C THR A 74 9.62 -4.36 5.45
N GLN A 75 8.69 -5.24 5.82
CA GLN A 75 8.98 -6.64 6.16
C GLN A 75 9.57 -7.40 4.97
N GLU A 76 9.01 -7.23 3.77
CA GLU A 76 9.55 -7.83 2.54
C GLU A 76 10.96 -7.30 2.23
N SER A 77 11.18 -5.99 2.36
CA SER A 77 12.50 -5.39 2.15
C SER A 77 13.56 -5.92 3.13
N ALA A 78 13.20 -6.09 4.40
CA ALA A 78 14.07 -6.63 5.42
C ALA A 78 14.42 -8.11 5.12
N ARG A 79 13.45 -8.91 4.69
CA ARG A 79 13.66 -10.30 4.26
C ARG A 79 14.61 -10.39 3.07
N MET A 80 14.41 -9.57 2.05
CA MET A 80 15.30 -9.51 0.88
C MET A 80 16.72 -9.04 1.25
N GLU A 81 16.85 -8.11 2.18
CA GLU A 81 18.15 -7.68 2.68
C GLU A 81 18.85 -8.77 3.51
N MET A 82 18.10 -9.57 4.29
CA MET A 82 18.64 -10.74 4.99
C MET A 82 19.17 -11.77 4.01
N LEU A 83 18.36 -12.16 3.02
CA LEU A 83 18.75 -13.09 1.96
C LEU A 83 20.02 -12.60 1.23
N ARG A 84 20.07 -11.30 0.93
CA ARG A 84 21.25 -10.68 0.33
C ARG A 84 22.50 -10.82 1.19
N LYS A 85 22.38 -10.68 2.51
CA LYS A 85 23.52 -10.76 3.44
C LYS A 85 23.97 -12.19 3.69
N THR A 86 23.05 -13.15 3.74
CA THR A 86 23.38 -14.56 4.03
C THR A 86 23.86 -15.31 2.79
N PHE A 87 23.28 -15.03 1.62
CA PHE A 87 23.51 -15.80 0.40
C PHE A 87 24.04 -14.97 -0.78
N GLY A 88 24.17 -13.65 -0.63
CA GLY A 88 24.65 -12.76 -1.67
C GLY A 88 23.53 -12.20 -2.56
N MET A 89 23.91 -11.41 -3.58
CA MET A 89 22.94 -10.67 -4.40
C MET A 89 22.10 -11.54 -5.35
N ALA A 90 22.51 -12.79 -5.59
CA ALA A 90 21.78 -13.69 -6.48
C ALA A 90 20.40 -14.07 -5.93
N GLU A 91 20.28 -14.24 -4.61
CA GLU A 91 19.03 -14.72 -3.99
C GLU A 91 17.86 -13.73 -4.13
N PRO A 92 17.99 -12.42 -3.80
CA PRO A 92 16.92 -11.46 -4.04
C PRO A 92 16.47 -11.38 -5.50
N ILE A 93 17.41 -11.49 -6.45
CA ILE A 93 17.12 -11.46 -7.89
C ILE A 93 16.33 -12.70 -8.28
N ARG A 94 16.79 -13.88 -7.88
CA ARG A 94 16.12 -15.16 -8.11
C ARG A 94 14.70 -15.13 -7.55
N ARG A 95 14.52 -14.68 -6.30
CA ARG A 95 13.20 -14.56 -5.68
C ARG A 95 12.29 -13.60 -6.41
N GLY A 96 12.80 -12.46 -6.87
CA GLY A 96 12.04 -11.54 -7.71
C GLY A 96 11.59 -12.16 -9.04
N MET A 97 12.46 -12.96 -9.68
CA MET A 97 12.14 -13.67 -10.92
C MET A 97 11.11 -14.78 -10.69
N GLU A 98 11.25 -15.58 -9.63
CA GLU A 98 10.28 -16.62 -9.25
C GLU A 98 8.89 -16.01 -9.01
N LEU A 99 8.83 -14.92 -8.26
CA LEU A 99 7.58 -14.23 -7.97
C LEU A 99 6.93 -13.62 -9.23
N LYS A 100 7.75 -13.10 -10.16
CA LYS A 100 7.28 -12.64 -11.47
C LYS A 100 6.67 -13.77 -12.30
N MET A 101 7.37 -14.91 -12.42
CA MET A 101 6.89 -16.06 -13.18
C MET A 101 5.58 -16.60 -12.61
N VAL A 102 5.47 -16.69 -11.29
CA VAL A 102 4.23 -17.14 -10.62
C VAL A 102 3.08 -16.18 -10.92
N ARG A 103 3.29 -14.87 -10.81
CA ARG A 103 2.23 -13.88 -11.13
C ARG A 103 1.76 -13.99 -12.58
N GLU A 104 2.69 -14.12 -13.52
CA GLU A 104 2.37 -14.25 -14.95
C GLU A 104 1.64 -15.57 -15.28
N GLY A 105 1.97 -16.67 -14.58
CA GLY A 105 1.37 -17.99 -14.76
C GLY A 105 0.13 -18.29 -13.91
N SER A 106 -0.24 -17.40 -12.99
CA SER A 106 -1.29 -17.65 -11.98
C SER A 106 -2.74 -17.54 -12.49
N TRP A 107 -2.96 -17.33 -13.80
CA TRP A 107 -4.32 -17.23 -14.31
C TRP A 107 -5.07 -18.54 -14.13
N ARG A 108 -6.26 -18.45 -13.52
CA ARG A 108 -7.21 -19.55 -13.35
C ARG A 108 -8.63 -19.00 -13.50
N PRO A 109 -9.58 -19.77 -14.08
CA PRO A 109 -10.96 -19.34 -14.19
C PRO A 109 -11.58 -19.17 -12.80
N LEU A 110 -12.46 -18.17 -12.65
CA LEU A 110 -13.09 -17.79 -11.38
C LEU A 110 -13.85 -18.97 -10.75
N ALA A 111 -14.48 -19.80 -11.59
CA ALA A 111 -15.20 -21.00 -11.15
C ALA A 111 -14.30 -22.02 -10.43
N LEU A 112 -13.00 -22.07 -10.76
CA LEU A 112 -12.02 -22.94 -10.10
C LEU A 112 -11.25 -22.21 -9.00
N ALA A 113 -11.13 -20.89 -9.11
CA ALA A 113 -10.32 -20.07 -8.22
C ALA A 113 -10.98 -19.75 -6.88
N GLY A 114 -12.29 -19.98 -6.75
CA GLY A 114 -13.08 -19.28 -5.75
C GLY A 114 -13.16 -17.80 -6.11
N SER A 115 -14.21 -17.13 -5.66
CA SER A 115 -14.59 -15.82 -6.16
C SER A 115 -13.73 -14.67 -5.63
N GLY A 116 -12.41 -14.86 -5.52
CA GLY A 116 -11.47 -13.87 -5.00
C GLY A 116 -10.19 -13.81 -5.80
N SER A 117 -9.66 -12.60 -5.90
CA SER A 117 -8.27 -12.32 -6.24
C SER A 117 -7.31 -12.83 -5.14
N ALA A 118 -7.57 -14.01 -4.57
CA ALA A 118 -6.66 -14.66 -3.65
C ALA A 118 -5.38 -14.96 -4.44
N ALA A 119 -4.27 -14.42 -3.96
CA ALA A 119 -2.94 -14.73 -4.46
C ALA A 119 -2.80 -16.26 -4.58
N GLY A 120 -2.09 -16.72 -5.61
CA GLY A 120 -1.87 -18.15 -5.74
C GLY A 120 -1.07 -18.66 -4.54
N VAL A 121 -1.35 -19.87 -4.05
CA VAL A 121 -0.60 -20.50 -2.95
C VAL A 121 0.93 -20.42 -3.18
N HIS A 122 1.36 -20.55 -4.44
CA HIS A 122 2.76 -20.38 -4.83
C HIS A 122 3.32 -18.98 -4.52
N GLU A 123 2.53 -17.95 -4.76
CA GLU A 123 2.90 -16.56 -4.48
C GLU A 123 3.00 -16.33 -2.97
N ASP A 124 2.08 -16.91 -2.19
CA ASP A 124 2.09 -16.82 -0.73
C ASP A 124 3.29 -17.53 -0.12
N ILE A 125 3.64 -18.72 -0.62
CA ILE A 125 4.86 -19.44 -0.19
C ILE A 125 6.10 -18.60 -0.48
N LEU A 126 6.19 -17.96 -1.66
CA LEU A 126 7.33 -17.13 -2.02
C LEU A 126 7.43 -15.86 -1.15
N ARG A 127 6.28 -15.31 -0.72
CA ARG A 127 6.23 -14.21 0.25
C ARG A 127 6.44 -14.66 1.70
N GLY A 128 6.25 -15.94 1.99
CA GLY A 128 6.20 -16.48 3.35
C GLY A 128 4.93 -16.07 4.11
N ARG A 129 3.82 -15.93 3.38
CA ARG A 129 2.48 -15.61 3.90
C ARG A 129 1.55 -16.84 3.92
N ASP A 130 2.06 -18.02 3.62
CA ASP A 130 1.33 -19.29 3.52
C ASP A 130 0.59 -19.71 4.80
N ALA A 131 1.03 -19.25 5.96
CA ALA A 131 0.41 -19.51 7.26
C ALA A 131 -0.49 -18.37 7.77
N TYR A 132 -0.70 -17.31 6.98
CA TYR A 132 -1.50 -16.15 7.36
C TYR A 132 -2.79 -16.10 6.54
N LEU A 133 -3.82 -15.52 7.13
CA LEU A 133 -5.14 -15.40 6.52
C LEU A 133 -5.72 -14.05 6.91
N ASP A 134 -6.04 -13.24 5.90
CA ASP A 134 -6.69 -11.94 6.09
C ASP A 134 -8.17 -12.00 5.73
N TRP A 135 -8.89 -10.94 6.09
CA TRP A 135 -10.30 -10.78 5.77
C TRP A 135 -10.57 -10.80 4.26
N GLU A 136 -9.64 -10.31 3.43
CA GLU A 136 -9.75 -10.30 1.96
C GLU A 136 -9.70 -11.70 1.36
N ASP A 137 -9.06 -12.66 2.06
CA ASP A 137 -8.95 -14.06 1.65
C ASP A 137 -10.27 -14.82 1.90
N VAL A 138 -11.06 -14.40 2.89
CA VAL A 138 -12.35 -15.01 3.26
C VAL A 138 -13.53 -14.32 2.57
N PHE A 139 -13.53 -12.98 2.57
CA PHE A 139 -14.63 -12.16 2.07
C PHE A 139 -14.23 -11.47 0.78
N THR A 140 -14.41 -12.18 -0.32
CA THR A 140 -13.92 -11.77 -1.63
C THR A 140 -14.86 -10.82 -2.37
N GLY A 141 -16.02 -10.48 -1.78
CA GLY A 141 -16.99 -9.51 -2.30
C GLY A 141 -17.85 -10.00 -3.48
N GLU A 142 -17.57 -11.19 -4.01
CA GLU A 142 -18.33 -11.79 -5.11
C GLU A 142 -19.37 -12.83 -4.66
N GLU A 143 -19.62 -12.98 -3.35
CA GLU A 143 -20.63 -13.91 -2.83
C GLU A 143 -22.04 -13.66 -3.39
N GLN A 144 -22.33 -12.42 -3.79
CA GLN A 144 -23.60 -12.04 -4.41
C GLN A 144 -23.59 -12.07 -5.95
N ARG A 145 -22.44 -12.36 -6.57
CA ARG A 145 -22.33 -12.37 -8.03
C ARG A 145 -22.72 -13.75 -8.57
N GLY A 146 -23.59 -13.77 -9.58
CA GLY A 146 -23.94 -15.02 -10.28
C GLY A 146 -22.70 -15.64 -10.92
N GLY A 147 -22.54 -16.96 -10.79
CA GLY A 147 -21.37 -17.69 -11.30
C GLY A 147 -21.17 -17.45 -12.80
N VAL A 148 -19.96 -17.05 -13.18
CA VAL A 148 -19.55 -16.90 -14.59
C VAL A 148 -19.17 -18.27 -15.14
N ALA A 149 -19.63 -18.60 -16.36
CA ALA A 149 -19.25 -19.84 -17.00
C ALA A 149 -17.75 -19.82 -17.39
N VAL A 150 -17.04 -20.93 -17.11
CA VAL A 150 -15.61 -21.08 -17.44
C VAL A 150 -15.33 -20.82 -18.92
N GLN A 151 -16.28 -21.17 -19.79
CA GLN A 151 -16.15 -20.98 -21.23
C GLN A 151 -16.08 -19.50 -21.61
N ASP A 152 -16.97 -18.65 -21.09
CA ASP A 152 -16.97 -17.20 -21.33
C ASP A 152 -15.69 -16.51 -20.82
N GLU A 153 -15.04 -17.08 -19.80
CA GLU A 153 -13.76 -16.60 -19.29
C GLU A 153 -12.59 -17.02 -20.18
N MET A 154 -12.61 -18.27 -20.67
CA MET A 154 -11.62 -18.78 -21.60
C MET A 154 -11.69 -18.02 -22.93
N GLU A 155 -12.87 -17.80 -23.50
CA GLU A 155 -13.05 -17.03 -24.74
C GLU A 155 -12.49 -15.61 -24.60
N ARG A 156 -12.77 -14.91 -23.48
CA ARG A 156 -12.16 -13.61 -23.17
C ARG A 156 -10.64 -13.66 -23.05
N LYS A 157 -10.09 -14.70 -22.41
CA LYS A 157 -8.64 -14.83 -22.20
C LYS A 157 -7.89 -15.14 -23.49
N LEU A 158 -8.46 -16.03 -24.31
CA LEU A 158 -7.88 -16.50 -25.56
C LEU A 158 -8.17 -15.57 -26.74
N LYS A 159 -9.07 -14.58 -26.57
CA LYS A 159 -9.55 -13.66 -27.62
C LYS A 159 -10.11 -14.42 -28.83
N ILE A 160 -10.87 -15.47 -28.53
CA ILE A 160 -11.58 -16.29 -29.52
C ILE A 160 -12.99 -15.73 -29.68
#